data_AF-A0A1T3CUJ7-F1
#
_entry.id   AF-A0A1T3CUJ7-F1
#
_cell.length_a   1.000
_cell.length_b   1.000
_cell.length_c   1.000
_cell.angle_alpha   90.00
_cell.angle_beta   90.00
_cell.angle_gamma   90.00
#
_symmetry.space_group_name_H-M   'P 1'
#
loop_
_entity.id
_entity.type
_entity.pdbx_description
1 polymer ?
#
loop_
_entity_poly.entity_id
_entity_poly.type
_entity_poly.pdbx_seq_one_letter_code
_entity_poly.pdbx_strand_id
1 'polypeptide(L)'
;MQDEAFDLRPEWGLANAPAMPHKIPIIGDEFYDLLVSRAVTLVPGVKRVLQSHVELTDGKKLEVDVIIFAIGYNKSFSLLGPYDPSRHMPQAWKDARGSMGRPLARLYQGIFSLDFPDSLAYSETVGPTLSSSINADLASMALAQVWLGASKLPSASEMAKSADAQNQMVISIAKEGEIFDPSIVNTTEWTIWADRAAGLGIQDRIGYGWKSWWLWLTDYRLYKTLLDGKFVPQVYRIFDEGKRKPWKGARESFFKANGMS
;
A
#
# COMPACT_ATOMS: atom_id res chain seq x y z
N MET A 1 14.20 -15.57 -8.61
CA MET A 1 14.44 -14.15 -8.98
C MET A 1 15.66 -13.56 -8.29
N GLN A 2 15.75 -13.47 -6.95
CA GLN A 2 16.90 -12.83 -6.29
C GLN A 2 18.20 -13.66 -6.47
N ASP A 3 18.16 -14.95 -6.19
CA ASP A 3 19.33 -15.86 -6.35
C ASP A 3 19.64 -16.20 -7.82
N GLU A 4 18.73 -15.89 -8.73
CA GLU A 4 18.92 -16.09 -10.18
C GLU A 4 19.56 -14.86 -10.85
N ALA A 5 19.41 -13.67 -10.25
CA ALA A 5 19.90 -12.41 -10.79
C ALA A 5 21.15 -11.89 -10.06
N PHE A 6 21.39 -12.32 -8.81
CA PHE A 6 22.47 -11.81 -7.98
C PHE A 6 23.23 -12.95 -7.29
N ASP A 7 24.57 -12.91 -7.34
CA ASP A 7 25.43 -13.76 -6.52
C ASP A 7 25.49 -13.18 -5.09
N LEU A 8 24.52 -13.57 -4.26
CA LEU A 8 24.41 -13.11 -2.88
C LEU A 8 25.39 -13.86 -1.99
N ARG A 9 26.29 -13.10 -1.34
CA ARG A 9 27.23 -13.69 -0.40
C ARG A 9 26.60 -13.87 0.98
N PRO A 10 26.73 -15.05 1.64
CA PRO A 10 26.11 -15.32 2.93
C PRO A 10 26.45 -14.29 4.02
N GLU A 11 27.65 -13.72 4.00
CA GLU A 11 28.10 -12.71 4.95
C GLU A 11 27.31 -11.39 4.89
N TRP A 12 26.56 -11.15 3.80
CA TRP A 12 25.68 -9.98 3.70
C TRP A 12 24.39 -10.14 4.51
N GLY A 13 24.03 -11.36 4.92
CA GLY A 13 22.86 -11.60 5.78
C GLY A 13 21.51 -11.26 5.15
N LEU A 14 21.42 -11.17 3.82
CA LEU A 14 20.20 -10.78 3.10
C LEU A 14 19.21 -11.93 2.87
N ALA A 15 19.59 -13.18 3.14
CA ALA A 15 18.81 -14.38 2.81
C ALA A 15 17.47 -14.52 3.58
N ASN A 16 17.33 -13.86 4.74
CA ASN A 16 16.17 -14.01 5.63
C ASN A 16 15.32 -12.73 5.74
N ALA A 17 15.20 -11.97 4.65
CA ALA A 17 14.38 -10.75 4.65
C ALA A 17 12.91 -11.07 4.96
N PRO A 18 12.24 -10.35 5.88
CA PRO A 18 10.82 -10.53 6.15
C PRO A 18 9.99 -10.25 4.90
N ALA A 19 8.96 -11.07 4.67
CA ALA A 19 8.03 -10.85 3.58
C ALA A 19 7.08 -9.67 3.88
N MET A 20 6.43 -9.15 2.83
CA MET A 20 5.27 -8.28 2.98
C MET A 20 4.17 -9.02 3.77
N PRO A 21 3.45 -8.35 4.69
CA PRO A 21 3.45 -6.91 4.95
C PRO A 21 4.38 -6.44 6.11
N HIS A 22 5.41 -7.21 6.46
CA HIS A 22 6.33 -6.81 7.53
C HIS A 22 7.35 -5.78 7.06
N LYS A 23 7.92 -5.96 5.86
CA LYS A 23 8.87 -5.03 5.25
C LYS A 23 8.62 -4.92 3.75
N ILE A 24 8.80 -3.71 3.23
CA ILE A 24 8.84 -3.46 1.78
C ILE A 24 10.22 -3.86 1.23
N PRO A 25 10.30 -4.35 -0.02
CA PRO A 25 11.58 -4.63 -0.65
C PRO A 25 12.39 -3.34 -0.83
N ILE A 26 13.71 -3.45 -0.72
CA ILE A 26 14.63 -2.38 -1.09
C ILE A 26 14.72 -2.40 -2.62
N ILE A 27 14.44 -1.25 -3.25
CA ILE A 27 14.58 -1.06 -4.70
C ILE A 27 15.73 -0.09 -4.90
N GLY A 28 16.82 -0.57 -5.48
CA GLY A 28 18.00 0.24 -5.79
C GLY A 28 18.91 -0.48 -6.76
N ASP A 29 19.10 0.12 -7.94
CA ASP A 29 19.81 -0.50 -9.06
C ASP A 29 21.31 -0.69 -8.76
N GLU A 30 21.92 0.26 -8.05
CA GLU A 30 23.36 0.28 -7.77
C GLU A 30 23.74 -0.42 -6.46
N PHE A 31 22.77 -0.78 -5.62
CA PHE A 31 23.04 -1.26 -4.26
C PHE A 31 23.88 -2.55 -4.25
N TYR A 32 23.59 -3.47 -5.17
CA TYR A 32 24.34 -4.71 -5.32
C TYR A 32 25.81 -4.45 -5.70
N ASP A 33 26.05 -3.57 -6.67
CA ASP A 33 27.41 -3.24 -7.15
C ASP A 33 28.25 -2.55 -6.07
N LEU A 34 27.61 -1.74 -5.23
CA LEU A 34 28.26 -1.12 -4.06
C LEU A 34 28.68 -2.15 -3.00
N LEU A 35 27.91 -3.24 -2.83
CA LEU A 35 28.29 -4.34 -1.95
C LEU A 35 29.44 -5.17 -2.54
N VAL A 36 29.40 -5.46 -3.85
CA VAL A 36 30.45 -6.22 -4.55
C VAL A 36 31.78 -5.48 -4.52
N SER A 37 31.76 -4.18 -4.82
CA SER A 37 32.95 -3.31 -4.80
C SER A 37 33.46 -2.99 -3.40
N ARG A 38 32.71 -3.36 -2.35
CA ARG A 38 32.97 -3.04 -0.94
C ARG A 38 32.94 -1.53 -0.63
N ALA A 39 32.35 -0.72 -1.50
CA ALA A 39 32.05 0.68 -1.20
C ALA A 39 31.00 0.78 -0.07
N VAL A 40 30.11 -0.21 0.03
CA VAL A 40 29.16 -0.38 1.14
C VAL A 40 29.46 -1.71 1.83
N THR A 41 29.48 -1.69 3.17
CA THR A 41 29.58 -2.90 4.00
C THR A 41 28.36 -3.00 4.89
N LEU A 42 27.67 -4.14 4.85
CA LEU A 42 26.58 -4.43 5.79
C LEU A 42 27.16 -4.85 7.13
N VAL A 43 26.59 -4.30 8.19
CA VAL A 43 27.01 -4.56 9.57
C VAL A 43 25.81 -4.92 10.43
N PRO A 44 26.00 -5.69 11.52
CA PRO A 44 24.95 -5.94 12.50
C PRO A 44 24.42 -4.64 13.12
N GLY A 45 23.33 -4.75 13.88
CA GLY A 45 22.70 -3.61 14.53
C GLY A 45 23.66 -2.82 15.43
N VAL A 46 23.38 -1.54 15.62
CA VAL A 46 24.12 -0.68 16.56
C VAL A 46 23.68 -1.03 17.99
N LYS A 47 24.64 -1.34 18.86
CA LYS A 47 24.40 -1.58 20.29
C LYS A 47 24.44 -0.27 21.07
N ARG A 48 25.46 0.55 20.85
CA ARG A 48 25.58 1.91 21.43
C ARG A 48 26.56 2.77 20.63
N VAL A 49 26.34 4.07 20.69
CA VAL A 49 27.25 5.09 20.13
C VAL A 49 28.08 5.66 21.29
N LEU A 50 29.39 5.66 21.14
CA LEU A 50 30.35 6.25 22.08
C LEU A 50 31.07 7.42 21.39
N GLN A 51 31.79 8.22 22.16
CA GLN A 51 32.47 9.41 21.63
C GLN A 51 33.50 9.09 20.53
N SER A 52 34.19 7.96 20.62
CA SER A 52 35.24 7.57 19.68
C SER A 52 34.82 6.53 18.65
N HIS A 53 33.76 5.77 18.90
CA HIS A 53 33.38 4.63 18.06
C HIS A 53 31.93 4.22 18.28
N VAL A 54 31.42 3.42 17.35
CA VAL A 54 30.15 2.70 17.46
C VAL A 54 30.45 1.25 17.84
N GLU A 55 29.77 0.74 18.87
CA GLU A 55 29.77 -0.69 19.19
C GLU A 55 28.58 -1.38 18.52
N LEU A 56 28.86 -2.45 17.79
CA LEU A 56 27.86 -3.27 17.10
C LEU A 56 27.35 -4.40 18.01
N THR A 57 26.22 -5.01 17.64
CA THR A 57 25.60 -6.10 18.41
C THR A 57 26.44 -7.37 18.43
N ASP A 58 27.34 -7.57 17.47
CA ASP A 58 28.32 -8.66 17.45
C ASP A 58 29.60 -8.36 18.26
N GLY A 59 29.66 -7.20 18.92
CA GLY A 59 30.80 -6.76 19.74
C GLY A 59 31.90 -6.05 18.97
N LYS A 60 31.82 -5.94 17.64
CA LYS A 60 32.79 -5.16 16.85
C LYS A 60 32.67 -3.67 17.14
N LYS A 61 33.77 -2.96 16.87
CA LYS A 61 33.90 -1.51 17.06
C LYS A 61 34.22 -0.86 15.72
N LEU A 62 33.48 0.20 15.37
CA LEU A 62 33.70 0.98 14.16
C LEU A 62 33.99 2.43 14.52
N GLU A 63 35.10 2.96 14.02
CA GLU A 63 35.37 4.39 14.03
C GLU A 63 34.68 5.01 12.81
N VAL A 64 33.85 6.03 13.04
CA VAL A 64 33.06 6.70 11.99
C VAL A 64 33.01 8.19 12.25
N ASP A 65 33.05 9.00 11.19
CA ASP A 65 32.94 10.46 11.30
C ASP A 65 31.47 10.92 11.40
N VAL A 66 30.55 10.18 10.77
CA VAL A 66 29.14 10.57 10.61
C VAL A 66 28.23 9.37 10.84
N ILE A 67 27.12 9.59 11.54
CA ILE A 67 26.01 8.64 11.67
C ILE A 67 24.76 9.27 11.06
N ILE A 68 24.14 8.57 10.11
CA ILE A 68 22.89 8.98 9.47
C ILE A 68 21.78 8.03 9.92
N PHE A 69 20.78 8.55 10.65
CA PHE A 69 19.62 7.77 11.08
C PHE A 69 18.56 7.71 9.97
N ALA A 70 18.71 6.77 9.05
CA ALA A 70 17.72 6.47 8.01
C ALA A 70 16.62 5.50 8.51
N ILE A 71 16.03 5.79 9.68
CA ILE A 71 15.09 4.89 10.40
C ILE A 71 13.61 5.16 10.10
N GLY A 72 13.33 5.95 9.07
CA GLY A 72 11.97 6.27 8.62
C GLY A 72 11.30 7.41 9.39
N TYR A 73 9.98 7.50 9.26
CA TYR A 73 9.15 8.57 9.81
C TYR A 73 7.97 7.98 10.58
N ASN A 74 7.50 8.71 11.59
CA ASN A 74 6.24 8.42 12.28
C ASN A 74 5.14 9.35 11.79
N LYS A 75 3.93 8.79 11.66
CA LYS A 75 2.69 9.55 11.39
C LYS A 75 2.07 9.95 12.73
N SER A 76 1.41 11.12 12.75
CA SER A 76 0.63 11.57 13.91
C SER A 76 -0.61 12.33 13.45
N PHE A 77 -1.72 12.13 14.16
CA PHE A 77 -2.98 12.83 13.94
C PHE A 77 -3.25 13.90 15.02
N SER A 78 -2.23 14.27 15.81
CA SER A 78 -2.37 15.18 16.95
C SER A 78 -2.96 16.54 16.60
N LEU A 79 -2.74 17.03 15.36
CA LEU A 79 -3.29 18.29 14.87
C LEU A 79 -4.81 18.24 14.65
N LEU A 80 -5.42 17.05 14.62
CA LEU A 80 -6.84 16.87 14.31
C LEU A 80 -7.74 16.93 15.55
N GLY A 81 -7.16 16.90 16.76
CA GLY A 81 -7.90 16.99 18.02
C GLY A 81 -9.04 15.96 18.10
N PRO A 82 -10.31 16.37 18.21
CA PRO A 82 -11.44 15.43 18.29
C PRO A 82 -11.63 14.62 17.00
N TYR A 83 -11.07 15.08 15.88
CA TYR A 83 -11.10 14.41 14.58
C TYR A 83 -9.89 13.48 14.36
N ASP A 84 -9.14 13.13 15.41
CA ASP A 84 -8.12 12.08 15.31
C ASP A 84 -8.81 10.71 15.10
N PRO A 85 -8.54 9.99 13.98
CA PRO A 85 -9.18 8.71 13.69
C PRO A 85 -8.58 7.56 14.52
N SER A 86 -7.48 7.79 15.21
CA SER A 86 -6.78 6.84 16.09
C SER A 86 -7.05 7.07 17.58
N ARG A 87 -7.90 8.05 17.94
CA ARG A 87 -8.22 8.37 19.35
C ARG A 87 -8.81 7.21 20.16
N HIS A 88 -9.41 6.22 19.48
CA HIS A 88 -10.00 5.01 20.07
C HIS A 88 -9.20 3.74 19.74
N MET A 89 -7.87 3.85 19.64
CA MET A 89 -6.99 2.70 19.39
C MET A 89 -7.22 1.56 20.39
N PRO A 90 -7.43 0.31 19.90
CA PRO A 90 -7.56 -0.86 20.77
C PRO A 90 -6.30 -1.09 21.63
N GLN A 91 -6.48 -1.55 22.87
CA GLN A 91 -5.34 -1.87 23.74
C GLN A 91 -4.44 -2.95 23.13
N ALA A 92 -5.04 -3.96 22.48
CA ALA A 92 -4.30 -5.01 21.78
C ALA A 92 -3.36 -4.49 20.68
N TRP A 93 -3.65 -3.34 20.07
CA TRP A 93 -2.73 -2.68 19.13
C TRP A 93 -1.54 -2.06 19.87
N LYS A 94 -1.80 -1.35 20.96
CA LYS A 94 -0.75 -0.73 21.79
C LYS A 94 0.21 -1.77 22.37
N ASP A 95 -0.32 -2.93 22.73
CA ASP A 95 0.47 -4.05 23.29
C ASP A 95 1.21 -4.85 22.21
N ALA A 96 0.82 -4.73 20.94
CA ALA A 96 1.47 -5.46 19.85
C ALA A 96 2.86 -4.87 19.58
N ARG A 97 3.90 -5.70 19.69
CA ARG A 97 5.29 -5.30 19.44
C ARG A 97 5.46 -4.66 18.06
N GLY A 98 4.78 -5.19 17.04
CA GLY A 98 4.87 -4.69 15.68
C GLY A 98 4.17 -3.35 15.42
N SER A 99 3.41 -2.84 16.38
CA SER A 99 2.78 -1.51 16.27
C SER A 99 3.81 -0.39 16.23
N MET A 100 4.93 -0.57 16.93
CA MET A 100 5.97 0.44 17.12
C MET A 100 5.42 1.76 17.68
N GLY A 101 4.32 1.70 18.44
CA GLY A 101 3.66 2.88 19.01
C GLY A 101 3.00 3.81 17.97
N ARG A 102 2.86 3.37 16.71
CA ARG A 102 2.22 4.15 15.65
C ARG A 102 0.70 4.23 15.84
N PRO A 103 0.04 5.29 15.38
CA PRO A 103 -1.41 5.38 15.40
C PRO A 103 -2.05 4.29 14.51
N LEU A 104 -3.19 3.75 14.95
CA LEU A 104 -4.04 2.88 14.14
C LEU A 104 -5.39 3.58 13.93
N ALA A 105 -5.56 4.13 12.73
CA ALA A 105 -6.76 4.86 12.35
C ALA A 105 -7.96 3.91 12.17
N ARG A 106 -9.10 4.24 12.77
CA ARG A 106 -10.35 3.48 12.66
C ARG A 106 -11.27 4.13 11.63
N LEU A 107 -11.09 3.76 10.36
CA LEU A 107 -11.75 4.37 9.21
C LEU A 107 -12.46 3.31 8.36
N TYR A 108 -13.58 3.68 7.72
CA TYR A 108 -14.18 2.82 6.71
C TYR A 108 -13.35 2.88 5.42
N GLN A 109 -12.89 1.70 4.97
CA GLN A 109 -12.03 1.53 3.78
C GLN A 109 -10.71 2.33 3.83
N GLY A 110 -10.27 2.70 5.04
CA GLY A 110 -9.12 3.58 5.26
C GLY A 110 -9.31 5.02 4.79
N ILE A 111 -10.54 5.43 4.45
CA ILE A 111 -10.85 6.74 3.86
C ILE A 111 -11.80 7.54 4.73
N PHE A 112 -12.98 6.98 5.03
CA PHE A 112 -14.08 7.77 5.59
C PHE A 112 -14.05 7.80 7.12
N SER A 113 -14.26 8.99 7.68
CA SER A 113 -14.54 9.15 9.11
C SER A 113 -15.79 8.36 9.48
N LEU A 114 -15.77 7.70 10.63
CA LEU A 114 -16.98 7.04 11.16
C LEU A 114 -17.94 8.03 11.83
N ASP A 115 -17.47 9.22 12.20
CA ASP A 115 -18.30 10.27 12.81
C ASP A 115 -18.90 11.20 11.75
N PHE A 116 -18.12 11.51 10.72
CA PHE A 116 -18.47 12.47 9.66
C PHE A 116 -18.22 11.90 8.26
N PRO A 117 -18.83 10.75 7.91
CA PRO A 117 -18.53 10.04 6.66
C PRO A 117 -18.78 10.86 5.39
N ASP A 118 -19.73 11.78 5.41
CA ASP A 118 -20.13 12.57 4.24
C ASP A 118 -19.36 13.90 4.09
N SER A 119 -18.47 14.24 5.04
CA SER A 119 -17.78 15.54 5.05
C SER A 119 -16.32 15.50 5.52
N LEU A 120 -15.85 14.38 6.04
CA LEU A 120 -14.46 14.19 6.47
C LEU A 120 -13.89 12.86 5.97
N ALA A 121 -12.80 12.97 5.23
CA ALA A 121 -12.03 11.83 4.75
C ALA A 121 -10.54 12.03 5.03
N TYR A 122 -9.85 10.91 5.16
CA TYR A 122 -8.41 10.81 5.36
C TYR A 122 -7.83 10.12 4.14
N SER A 123 -6.76 10.68 3.58
CA SER A 123 -6.14 10.17 2.36
C SER A 123 -4.72 9.72 2.65
N GLU A 124 -4.57 8.58 3.30
CA GLU A 124 -3.25 7.99 3.63
C GLU A 124 -2.71 7.03 2.55
N THR A 125 -2.90 7.35 1.26
CA THR A 125 -2.46 6.48 0.15
C THR A 125 -2.92 5.02 0.29
N VAL A 126 -4.10 4.83 0.90
CA VAL A 126 -4.69 3.52 1.15
C VAL A 126 -4.99 2.80 -0.16
N GLY A 127 -4.55 1.55 -0.25
CA GLY A 127 -4.78 0.72 -1.42
C GLY A 127 -3.80 -0.45 -1.51
N PRO A 128 -3.96 -1.30 -2.54
CA PRO A 128 -3.26 -2.56 -2.66
C PRO A 128 -1.90 -2.46 -3.35
N THR A 129 -1.58 -1.31 -3.97
CA THR A 129 -0.35 -1.16 -4.76
C THR A 129 0.75 -0.51 -3.92
N LEU A 130 2.00 -0.72 -4.33
CA LEU A 130 3.14 0.04 -3.78
C LEU A 130 3.18 1.50 -4.29
N SER A 131 2.32 1.87 -5.24
CA SER A 131 2.25 3.23 -5.77
C SER A 131 1.27 4.07 -4.97
N SER A 132 1.81 4.98 -4.16
CA SER A 132 1.03 5.99 -3.44
C SER A 132 0.13 6.81 -4.35
N SER A 133 0.60 7.17 -5.55
CA SER A 133 -0.17 7.97 -6.51
C SER A 133 -1.38 7.21 -7.07
N ILE A 134 -1.22 5.93 -7.40
CA ILE A 134 -2.34 5.10 -7.88
C ILE A 134 -3.38 4.93 -6.76
N ASN A 135 -2.92 4.58 -5.56
CA ASN A 135 -3.80 4.38 -4.42
C ASN A 135 -4.58 5.65 -4.08
N ALA A 136 -3.91 6.80 -4.02
CA ALA A 136 -4.55 8.10 -3.77
C ALA A 136 -5.55 8.48 -4.88
N ASP A 137 -5.22 8.23 -6.15
CA ASP A 137 -6.12 8.47 -7.27
C ASP A 137 -7.40 7.64 -7.15
N LEU A 138 -7.27 6.33 -6.89
CA LEU A 138 -8.42 5.44 -6.69
C LEU A 138 -9.29 5.85 -5.50
N ALA A 139 -8.65 6.12 -4.35
CA ALA A 139 -9.32 6.57 -3.14
C ALA A 139 -10.08 7.88 -3.39
N SER A 140 -9.46 8.84 -4.07
CA SER A 140 -10.08 10.14 -4.38
C SER A 140 -11.25 10.03 -5.35
N MET A 141 -11.18 9.15 -6.35
CA MET A 141 -12.31 8.89 -7.24
C MET A 141 -13.47 8.24 -6.48
N ALA A 142 -13.21 7.25 -5.63
CA ALA A 142 -14.24 6.62 -4.82
C ALA A 142 -14.88 7.62 -3.86
N LEU A 143 -14.06 8.42 -3.16
CA LEU A 143 -14.47 9.50 -2.28
C LEU A 143 -15.40 10.50 -2.99
N ALA A 144 -14.98 11.01 -4.14
CA ALA A 144 -15.77 11.98 -4.89
C ALA A 144 -17.15 11.43 -5.29
N GLN A 145 -17.22 10.18 -5.74
CA GLN A 145 -18.49 9.56 -6.12
C GLN A 145 -19.41 9.31 -4.92
N VAL A 146 -18.84 9.04 -3.75
CA VAL A 146 -19.61 8.93 -2.51
C VAL A 146 -20.19 10.29 -2.10
N TRP A 147 -19.36 11.34 -2.04
CA TRP A 147 -19.81 12.68 -1.64
C TRP A 147 -20.77 13.34 -2.65
N LEU A 148 -20.70 12.97 -3.93
CA LEU A 148 -21.70 13.35 -4.93
C LEU A 148 -23.03 12.58 -4.81
N GLY A 149 -23.09 11.54 -3.98
CA GLY A 149 -24.25 10.66 -3.82
C GLY A 149 -24.44 9.62 -4.94
N ALA A 150 -23.50 9.54 -5.89
CA ALA A 150 -23.50 8.55 -6.97
C ALA A 150 -23.12 7.14 -6.49
N SER A 151 -22.46 7.06 -5.33
CA SER A 151 -22.18 5.84 -4.59
C SER A 151 -22.65 6.00 -3.14
N LYS A 152 -23.29 4.98 -2.58
CA LYS A 152 -23.79 5.04 -1.20
C LYS A 152 -22.83 4.35 -0.24
N LEU A 153 -22.59 4.97 0.90
CA LEU A 153 -21.97 4.29 2.03
C LEU A 153 -22.97 3.30 2.66
N PRO A 154 -22.48 2.21 3.27
CA PRO A 154 -23.33 1.33 4.04
C PRO A 154 -23.75 2.00 5.37
N SER A 155 -24.53 1.31 6.19
CA SER A 155 -24.95 1.84 7.49
C SER A 155 -23.75 2.12 8.41
N ALA A 156 -23.92 3.00 9.39
CA ALA A 156 -22.88 3.30 10.37
C ALA A 156 -22.38 2.05 11.12
N SER A 157 -23.27 1.09 11.41
CA SER A 157 -22.90 -0.17 12.05
C SER A 157 -22.03 -1.04 11.15
N GLU A 158 -22.34 -1.12 9.85
CA GLU A 158 -21.55 -1.87 8.87
C GLU A 158 -20.18 -1.23 8.64
N MET A 159 -20.12 0.11 8.54
CA MET A 159 -18.85 0.84 8.45
C MET A 159 -17.96 0.60 9.66
N ALA A 160 -18.53 0.68 10.87
CA ALA A 160 -17.82 0.39 12.12
C ALA A 160 -17.30 -1.06 12.17
N LYS A 161 -18.14 -2.03 11.82
CA LYS A 161 -17.76 -3.45 11.76
C LYS A 161 -16.63 -3.70 10.76
N SER A 162 -16.68 -3.05 9.60
CA SER A 162 -15.62 -3.13 8.59
C SER A 162 -14.30 -2.55 9.10
N ALA A 163 -14.34 -1.38 9.74
CA ALA A 163 -13.14 -0.76 10.32
C ALA A 163 -12.54 -1.63 11.45
N ASP A 164 -13.38 -2.24 12.28
CA ASP A 164 -12.94 -3.15 13.34
C ASP A 164 -12.32 -4.42 12.77
N ALA A 165 -12.91 -5.01 11.73
CA ALA A 165 -12.35 -6.19 11.06
C ALA A 165 -10.96 -5.90 10.46
N GLN A 166 -10.80 -4.73 9.82
CA GLN A 166 -9.50 -4.30 9.30
C GLN A 166 -8.49 -4.09 10.44
N ASN A 167 -8.87 -3.42 11.52
CA ASN A 167 -7.99 -3.24 12.68
C ASN A 167 -7.57 -4.58 13.30
N GLN A 168 -8.49 -5.55 13.41
CA GLN A 168 -8.15 -6.88 13.92
C GLN A 168 -7.15 -7.62 13.02
N MET A 169 -7.30 -7.52 11.70
CA MET A 169 -6.32 -8.06 10.75
C MET A 169 -4.95 -7.41 10.94
N VAL A 170 -4.89 -6.08 11.05
CA VAL A 170 -3.61 -5.36 11.23
C VAL A 170 -2.96 -5.71 12.58
N ILE A 171 -3.77 -5.84 13.65
CA ILE A 171 -3.31 -6.27 14.97
C ILE A 171 -2.77 -7.70 14.93
N SER A 172 -3.40 -8.63 14.22
CA SER A 172 -2.90 -10.01 14.14
C SER A 172 -1.53 -10.07 13.46
N ILE A 173 -1.35 -9.32 12.37
CA ILE A 173 -0.06 -9.21 11.68
C ILE A 173 1.00 -8.57 12.62
N ALA A 174 0.64 -7.51 13.34
CA ALA A 174 1.58 -6.82 14.23
C ALA A 174 1.99 -7.64 15.47
N LYS A 175 1.28 -8.72 15.80
CA LYS A 175 1.71 -9.68 16.83
C LYS A 175 2.88 -10.54 16.35
N GLU A 176 2.98 -10.79 15.05
CA GLU A 176 4.02 -11.63 14.45
C GLU A 176 5.31 -10.85 14.21
N GLY A 177 5.20 -9.55 13.90
CA GLY A 177 6.36 -8.69 13.69
C GLY A 177 6.00 -7.25 13.36
N GLU A 178 7.02 -6.40 13.23
CA GLU A 178 6.84 -5.04 12.71
C GLU A 178 6.12 -5.06 11.37
N ILE A 179 5.17 -4.15 11.18
CA ILE A 179 4.45 -3.97 9.90
C ILE A 179 4.96 -2.72 9.18
N PHE A 180 4.96 -2.70 7.85
CA PHE A 180 5.47 -1.52 7.14
C PHE A 180 4.52 -0.31 7.28
N ASP A 181 3.20 -0.51 7.24
CA ASP A 181 2.19 0.57 7.40
C ASP A 181 0.95 0.05 8.17
N PRO A 182 0.47 0.72 9.23
CA PRO A 182 -0.79 0.37 9.89
C PRO A 182 -2.04 0.55 9.01
N SER A 183 -1.95 1.31 7.92
CA SER A 183 -3.07 1.59 7.01
C SER A 183 -3.33 0.48 5.96
N ILE A 184 -2.77 -0.73 6.16
CA ILE A 184 -3.01 -1.88 5.27
C ILE A 184 -4.48 -2.27 5.25
N VAL A 185 -4.97 -2.58 4.05
CA VAL A 185 -6.32 -3.07 3.77
C VAL A 185 -6.27 -4.49 3.20
N ASN A 186 -7.38 -5.21 3.28
CA ASN A 186 -7.57 -6.40 2.47
C ASN A 186 -7.58 -5.99 0.99
N THR A 187 -6.54 -6.40 0.25
CA THR A 187 -6.30 -5.99 -1.13
C THR A 187 -7.48 -6.33 -2.05
N THR A 188 -8.03 -7.53 -1.94
CA THR A 188 -9.12 -8.00 -2.81
C THR A 188 -10.40 -7.23 -2.53
N GLU A 189 -10.79 -7.15 -1.26
CA GLU A 189 -12.02 -6.46 -0.86
C GLU A 189 -11.97 -4.97 -1.19
N TRP A 190 -10.84 -4.32 -0.90
CA TRP A 190 -10.66 -2.90 -1.17
C TRP A 190 -10.67 -2.60 -2.66
N THR A 191 -10.03 -3.44 -3.49
CA THR A 191 -10.02 -3.27 -4.95
C THR A 191 -11.44 -3.40 -5.54
N ILE A 192 -12.20 -4.40 -5.08
CA ILE A 192 -13.59 -4.59 -5.52
C ILE A 192 -14.47 -3.42 -5.07
N TRP A 193 -14.31 -2.97 -3.83
CA TRP A 193 -15.03 -1.83 -3.30
C TRP A 193 -14.71 -0.55 -4.09
N ALA A 194 -13.42 -0.23 -4.29
CA ALA A 194 -12.98 0.95 -5.00
C ALA A 194 -13.46 0.94 -6.46
N ASP A 195 -13.42 -0.21 -7.14
CA ASP A 195 -13.95 -0.36 -8.50
C ASP A 195 -15.42 0.04 -8.60
N ARG A 196 -16.26 -0.46 -7.68
CA ARG A 196 -17.70 -0.17 -7.65
C ARG A 196 -17.99 1.26 -7.20
N ALA A 197 -17.29 1.75 -6.17
CA ALA A 197 -17.49 3.06 -5.60
C ALA A 197 -17.09 4.16 -6.60
N ALA A 198 -15.93 4.03 -7.26
CA ALA A 198 -15.45 4.97 -8.25
C ALA A 198 -16.10 4.79 -9.64
N GLY A 199 -16.76 3.66 -9.90
CA GLY A 199 -17.31 3.34 -11.23
C GLY A 199 -16.19 3.08 -12.25
N LEU A 200 -15.20 2.28 -11.87
CA LEU A 200 -14.09 1.90 -12.74
C LEU A 200 -14.53 0.86 -13.76
N GLY A 201 -15.38 -0.07 -13.33
CA GLY A 201 -16.01 -1.09 -14.17
C GLY A 201 -15.07 -2.23 -14.57
N ILE A 202 -13.84 -2.29 -14.05
CA ILE A 202 -12.83 -3.28 -14.44
C ILE A 202 -13.23 -4.66 -13.98
N GLN A 203 -13.66 -4.81 -12.72
CA GLN A 203 -13.97 -6.11 -12.12
C GLN A 203 -15.03 -6.88 -12.91
N ASP A 204 -16.03 -6.17 -13.45
CA ASP A 204 -17.07 -6.75 -14.31
C ASP A 204 -16.53 -7.24 -15.68
N ARG A 205 -15.39 -6.71 -16.17
CA ARG A 205 -14.78 -7.07 -17.47
C ARG A 205 -13.73 -8.16 -17.40
N ILE A 206 -13.21 -8.45 -16.21
CA ILE A 206 -12.20 -9.50 -15.99
C ILE A 206 -12.76 -10.72 -15.24
N GLY A 207 -14.03 -10.68 -14.84
CA GLY A 207 -14.71 -11.81 -14.17
C GLY A 207 -15.40 -12.78 -15.14
N TYR A 208 -16.35 -13.57 -14.62
CA TYR A 208 -17.14 -14.55 -15.38
C TYR A 208 -18.54 -14.04 -15.80
N GLY A 209 -18.81 -12.75 -15.62
CA GLY A 209 -20.10 -12.14 -15.92
C GLY A 209 -20.29 -11.81 -17.40
N TRP A 210 -21.53 -11.49 -17.79
CA TRP A 210 -21.88 -11.20 -19.18
C TRP A 210 -21.07 -10.04 -19.78
N LYS A 211 -20.70 -9.02 -19.00
CA LYS A 211 -19.85 -7.89 -19.46
C LYS A 211 -18.45 -8.35 -19.89
N SER A 212 -17.89 -9.33 -19.18
CA SER A 212 -16.60 -9.95 -19.51
C SER A 212 -16.71 -10.79 -20.78
N TRP A 213 -17.71 -11.67 -20.89
CA TRP A 213 -17.97 -12.44 -22.13
C TRP A 213 -18.21 -11.53 -23.33
N TRP A 214 -18.97 -10.45 -23.14
CA TRP A 214 -19.22 -9.47 -24.18
C TRP A 214 -17.93 -8.76 -24.61
N LEU A 215 -17.08 -8.35 -23.67
CA LEU A 215 -15.78 -7.76 -24.00
C LEU A 215 -14.87 -8.76 -24.72
N TRP A 216 -14.83 -10.02 -24.26
CA TRP A 216 -14.07 -11.08 -24.91
C TRP A 216 -14.49 -11.28 -26.37
N LEU A 217 -15.80 -11.26 -26.65
CA LEU A 217 -16.35 -11.40 -28.01
C LEU A 217 -16.14 -10.16 -28.89
N THR A 218 -16.26 -8.95 -28.33
CA THR A 218 -16.30 -7.70 -29.11
C THR A 218 -14.97 -6.96 -29.20
N ASP A 219 -14.09 -7.14 -28.22
CA ASP A 219 -12.76 -6.53 -28.17
C ASP A 219 -11.79 -7.47 -27.43
N TYR A 220 -11.54 -8.64 -28.04
CA TYR A 220 -10.61 -9.64 -27.51
C TYR A 220 -9.21 -9.05 -27.23
N ARG A 221 -8.78 -8.07 -28.05
CA ARG A 221 -7.50 -7.38 -27.86
C ARG A 221 -7.48 -6.66 -26.52
N LEU A 222 -8.49 -5.85 -26.21
CA LEU A 222 -8.60 -5.19 -24.91
C LEU A 222 -8.76 -6.21 -23.78
N TYR A 223 -9.63 -7.21 -23.94
CA TYR A 223 -9.81 -8.26 -22.94
C TYR A 223 -8.50 -8.95 -22.55
N LYS A 224 -7.72 -9.39 -23.54
CA LYS A 224 -6.44 -10.06 -23.32
C LYS A 224 -5.43 -9.14 -22.65
N THR A 225 -5.33 -7.87 -23.07
CA THR A 225 -4.42 -6.91 -22.42
C THR A 225 -4.83 -6.60 -20.97
N LEU A 226 -6.12 -6.64 -20.63
CA LEU A 226 -6.56 -6.46 -19.24
C LEU A 226 -6.16 -7.62 -18.33
N LEU A 227 -6.09 -8.85 -18.86
CA LEU A 227 -5.69 -10.03 -18.10
C LEU A 227 -4.17 -10.22 -18.02
N ASP A 228 -3.49 -10.12 -19.16
CA ASP A 228 -2.08 -10.51 -19.30
C ASP A 228 -1.12 -9.31 -19.37
N GLY A 229 -1.66 -8.10 -19.53
CA GLY A 229 -0.87 -6.90 -19.73
C GLY A 229 -0.26 -6.33 -18.45
N LYS A 230 0.63 -5.35 -18.65
CA LYS A 230 1.13 -4.47 -17.60
C LYS A 230 -0.03 -3.68 -17.01
N PHE A 231 -0.17 -3.79 -15.70
CA PHE A 231 -1.14 -3.04 -14.94
C PHE A 231 -0.66 -1.59 -14.77
N VAL A 232 -1.26 -0.67 -15.53
CA VAL A 232 -0.89 0.75 -15.56
C VAL A 232 -2.12 1.64 -15.32
N PRO A 233 -1.96 2.87 -14.78
CA PRO A 233 -3.08 3.68 -14.27
C PRO A 233 -4.20 3.96 -15.28
N GLN A 234 -3.88 3.95 -16.57
CA GLN A 234 -4.81 4.16 -17.67
C GLN A 234 -6.01 3.20 -17.64
N VAL A 235 -5.81 1.98 -17.12
CA VAL A 235 -6.86 0.96 -17.00
C VAL A 235 -8.09 1.49 -16.25
N TYR A 236 -7.87 2.32 -15.23
CA TYR A 236 -8.93 2.92 -14.40
C TYR A 236 -9.74 4.00 -15.09
N ARG A 237 -9.43 4.33 -16.36
CA ARG A 237 -10.10 5.38 -17.13
C ARG A 237 -10.73 4.89 -18.43
N ILE A 238 -10.65 3.59 -18.73
CA ILE A 238 -11.11 2.99 -19.99
C ILE A 238 -12.64 2.94 -20.07
N PHE A 239 -13.29 2.41 -19.04
CA PHE A 239 -14.72 2.19 -19.07
C PHE A 239 -15.50 3.39 -18.54
N ASP A 240 -16.72 3.54 -19.05
CA ASP A 240 -17.72 4.48 -18.58
C ASP A 240 -18.85 3.71 -17.90
N GLU A 241 -18.95 3.86 -16.58
CA GLU A 241 -20.04 3.33 -15.76
C GLU A 241 -21.03 4.43 -15.33
N GLY A 242 -20.99 5.61 -15.95
CA GLY A 242 -21.91 6.71 -15.67
C GLY A 242 -21.64 7.50 -14.38
N LYS A 243 -20.56 7.19 -13.66
CA LYS A 243 -20.16 7.90 -12.41
C LYS A 243 -19.10 8.97 -12.64
N ARG A 244 -18.13 8.67 -13.50
CA ARG A 244 -16.99 9.54 -13.80
C ARG A 244 -16.81 9.66 -15.30
N LYS A 245 -16.26 10.78 -15.73
CA LYS A 245 -15.91 10.97 -17.14
C LYS A 245 -14.78 10.02 -17.52
N PRO A 246 -14.92 9.16 -18.54
CA PRO A 246 -13.82 8.35 -19.05
C PRO A 246 -12.77 9.26 -19.71
N TRP A 247 -11.52 8.85 -19.70
CA TRP A 247 -10.49 9.54 -20.46
C TRP A 247 -10.48 9.01 -21.89
N LYS A 248 -10.84 9.86 -22.85
CA LYS A 248 -10.97 9.49 -24.28
C LYS A 248 -9.71 8.78 -24.83
N GLY A 249 -8.52 9.16 -24.36
CA GLY A 249 -7.24 8.56 -24.77
C GLY A 249 -6.79 7.35 -23.94
N ALA A 250 -7.57 6.91 -22.94
CA ALA A 250 -7.15 5.87 -22.01
C ALA A 250 -6.81 4.55 -22.69
N ARG A 251 -7.66 4.10 -23.62
CA ARG A 251 -7.47 2.83 -24.34
C ARG A 251 -6.19 2.84 -25.18
N GLU A 252 -5.97 3.90 -25.95
CA GLU A 252 -4.77 4.06 -26.77
C GLU A 252 -3.50 4.14 -25.90
N SER A 253 -3.54 4.96 -24.83
CA SER A 253 -2.43 5.08 -23.89
C SER A 253 -2.14 3.77 -23.16
N PHE A 254 -3.17 3.01 -22.79
CA PHE A 254 -3.05 1.68 -22.17
C PHE A 254 -2.38 0.68 -23.11
N PHE A 255 -2.77 0.64 -24.39
CA PHE A 255 -2.10 -0.20 -25.39
C PHE A 255 -0.66 0.21 -25.63
N LYS A 256 -0.38 1.52 -25.76
CA LYS A 256 0.98 2.02 -25.93
C LYS A 256 1.88 1.64 -24.75
N ALA A 257 1.39 1.78 -23.52
CA ALA A 257 2.12 1.39 -22.31
C ALA A 257 2.40 -0.13 -22.24
N ASN A 258 1.55 -0.92 -22.89
CA ASN A 258 1.71 -2.36 -23.08
C ASN A 258 2.55 -2.74 -24.31
N GLY A 259 3.19 -1.77 -24.98
CA GLY A 259 4.03 -2.01 -26.16
C GLY A 259 3.23 -2.37 -27.41
N MET A 260 1.93 -2.07 -27.43
CA MET A 260 1.04 -2.37 -28.53
C MET A 260 0.82 -1.10 -29.36
N SER A 261 1.05 -1.18 -30.68
CA SER A 261 0.71 -0.13 -31.65
C SER A 261 -0.62 -0.41 -32.35
#